data_AF-A0A8S0P9P9-F1
#
_entry.id   AF-A0A8S0P9P9-F1
#
_cell.length_a   1.000
_cell.length_b   1.000
_cell.length_c   1.000
_cell.angle_alpha   90.00
_cell.angle_beta   90.00
_cell.angle_gamma   90.00
#
_symmetry.space_group_name_H-M   'P 1'
#
loop_
_entity.id
_entity.type
_entity.pdbx_description
1 polymer ?
#
loop_
_entity_poly.entity_id
_entity_poly.type
_entity_poly.pdbx_seq_one_letter_code
_entity_poly.pdbx_strand_id
1 'polypeptide(L)'
;MGYCQQTLLGCAGAFILAVIWFVSFGLALVVHHLCGWKINMKGKESSWSLRICLIMLIIFTSAAAIGCILLSVGQDDFHGEALHTLNYVVNQSDYTVQTLRNVTTYLSLAKTVSVAQIFLPSDVMKDIDRLNVDLNTAANTLELKTNENSSKTRRVFNTVRSALIAVATVMLLISLLGLGMHCQIISYSLTKIMCFLLLIVYFGAVLSILGHQHAIYVFIISGWLLVAVTFILCGVFVILNNAISDTCMAMGEWVENPRAETALSNILPCVDQRTTNQTLFKSKQVINDIVNIVNQYIDSAANANPPPQAVPYYFNQSGPAIPHLCYPYDSQLQDRQCTAEEVTMANASLVWQNYTCNVSASGFCSSVGRLTPQMYWELVAALNISYALEHYTPLLLSLQNCDFVRDTFREITLFYCPPLKHSLQIVNAGLALISVGVMLSLALWILYANRPQREEALAKISSRIRRSCNGKTSFKHYKTALSARFQTLGA
;
A
#
# COMPACT_ATOMS: atom_id res chain seq x y z
N MET A 1 -11.18 -23.32 13.28
CA MET A 1 -10.13 -23.99 14.08
C MET A 1 -9.17 -24.87 13.26
N GLY A 2 -9.57 -25.52 12.15
CA GLY A 2 -8.65 -26.34 11.34
C GLY A 2 -7.55 -25.59 10.56
N TYR A 3 -7.78 -24.32 10.19
CA TYR A 3 -6.83 -23.53 9.39
C TYR A 3 -5.65 -22.94 10.20
N CYS A 4 -5.82 -22.72 11.51
CA CYS A 4 -4.81 -22.10 12.38
C CYS A 4 -3.68 -23.08 12.75
N GLN A 5 -3.99 -24.38 12.85
CA GLN A 5 -3.01 -25.45 13.15
C GLN A 5 -2.06 -25.71 11.98
N GLN A 6 -2.55 -25.61 10.73
CA GLN A 6 -1.75 -25.81 9.52
C GLN A 6 -0.82 -24.62 9.23
N THR A 7 -1.21 -23.40 9.62
CA THR A 7 -0.46 -22.14 9.40
C THR A 7 0.65 -21.91 10.42
N LEU A 8 0.48 -22.33 11.68
CA LEU A 8 1.52 -22.29 12.71
C LEU A 8 2.75 -23.15 12.35
N LEU A 9 2.54 -24.29 11.67
CA LEU A 9 3.61 -25.15 11.19
C LEU A 9 4.43 -24.50 10.05
N GLY A 10 3.79 -23.66 9.22
CA GLY A 10 4.44 -22.91 8.14
C GLY A 10 5.26 -21.72 8.64
N CYS A 11 4.70 -20.90 9.54
CA CYS A 11 5.43 -19.77 10.16
C CYS A 11 6.62 -20.26 10.98
N ALA A 12 6.42 -21.21 11.89
CA ALA A 12 7.50 -21.73 12.73
C ALA A 12 8.53 -22.50 11.89
N GLY A 13 8.08 -23.21 10.85
CA GLY A 13 8.94 -24.00 9.97
C GLY A 13 10.05 -23.18 9.30
N ALA A 14 9.73 -22.00 8.76
CA ALA A 14 10.73 -21.16 8.09
C ALA A 14 11.81 -20.64 9.07
N PHE A 15 11.42 -20.19 10.26
CA PHE A 15 12.36 -19.71 11.28
C PHE A 15 13.19 -20.84 11.89
N ILE A 16 12.57 -22.00 12.16
CA ILE A 16 13.26 -23.19 12.65
C ILE A 16 14.29 -23.67 11.63
N LEU A 17 13.93 -23.72 10.35
CA LEU A 17 14.86 -24.06 9.27
C LEU A 17 16.01 -23.05 9.17
N ALA A 18 15.73 -21.76 9.36
CA ALA A 18 16.75 -20.71 9.41
C ALA A 18 17.79 -20.96 10.52
N VAL A 19 17.31 -21.22 11.74
CA VAL A 19 18.17 -21.47 12.91
C VAL A 19 18.96 -22.75 12.74
N ILE A 20 18.31 -23.84 12.30
CA ILE A 20 18.98 -25.12 12.03
C ILE A 20 20.07 -24.94 10.98
N TRP A 21 19.78 -24.24 9.87
CA TRP A 21 20.79 -23.97 8.84
C TRP A 21 21.93 -23.11 9.35
N PHE A 22 21.64 -22.01 10.04
CA PHE A 22 22.64 -21.10 10.55
C PHE A 22 23.62 -21.81 11.50
N VAL A 23 23.09 -22.59 12.45
CA VAL A 23 23.88 -23.32 13.44
C VAL A 23 24.62 -24.49 12.81
N SER A 24 23.95 -25.33 12.01
CA SER A 24 24.58 -26.52 11.41
C SER A 24 25.68 -26.15 10.42
N PHE A 25 25.45 -25.14 9.57
CA PHE A 25 26.43 -24.69 8.59
C PHE A 25 27.60 -23.95 9.25
N GLY A 26 27.31 -23.11 10.24
CA GLY A 26 28.34 -22.42 11.03
C GLY A 26 29.26 -23.40 11.76
N LEU A 27 28.68 -24.41 12.43
CA LEU A 27 29.45 -25.48 13.06
C LEU A 27 30.27 -26.28 12.05
N ALA A 28 29.70 -26.60 10.87
CA ALA A 28 30.43 -27.31 9.82
C ALA A 28 31.63 -26.50 9.29
N LEU A 29 31.51 -25.19 9.14
CA LEU A 29 32.62 -24.31 8.74
C LEU A 29 33.70 -24.22 9.83
N VAL A 30 33.31 -24.11 11.10
CA VAL A 30 34.25 -24.09 12.24
C VAL A 30 35.01 -25.40 12.34
N VAL A 31 34.31 -26.54 12.23
CA VAL A 31 34.94 -27.87 12.20
C VAL A 31 35.87 -28.03 10.99
N HIS A 32 35.49 -27.52 9.81
CA HIS A 32 36.34 -27.54 8.62
C HIS A 32 37.63 -26.73 8.83
N HIS A 33 37.52 -25.53 9.40
CA HIS A 33 38.65 -24.65 9.67
C HIS A 33 39.56 -25.16 10.79
N LEU A 34 39.01 -25.74 11.86
CA LEU A 34 39.78 -26.22 13.01
C LEU A 34 40.40 -27.61 12.79
N CYS A 35 39.67 -28.54 12.16
CA CYS A 35 40.12 -29.92 11.98
C CYS A 35 40.76 -30.19 10.62
N GLY A 36 40.81 -29.20 9.71
CA GLY A 36 41.39 -29.38 8.37
C GLY A 36 40.76 -30.55 7.62
N TRP A 37 39.44 -30.74 7.79
CA TRP A 37 38.72 -31.92 7.30
C TRP A 37 38.73 -31.96 5.77
N LYS A 38 39.79 -32.54 5.18
CA LYS A 38 39.77 -33.03 3.79
C LYS A 38 38.90 -34.27 3.77
N ILE A 39 37.72 -34.20 3.15
CA ILE A 39 36.87 -35.38 2.94
C ILE A 39 37.66 -36.31 2.02
N ASN A 40 38.31 -37.32 2.61
CA ASN A 40 39.13 -38.28 1.88
C ASN A 40 38.21 -39.31 1.22
N MET A 41 37.56 -38.93 0.12
CA MET A 41 36.89 -39.89 -0.75
C MET A 41 37.97 -40.73 -1.45
N LYS A 42 38.36 -41.82 -0.78
CA LYS A 42 39.31 -42.81 -1.27
C LYS A 42 38.60 -43.68 -2.31
N GLY A 43 38.49 -43.17 -3.53
CA GLY A 43 37.93 -43.91 -4.67
C GLY A 43 38.40 -43.30 -5.98
N LYS A 44 38.69 -44.13 -6.99
CA LYS A 44 38.87 -43.67 -8.37
C LYS A 44 37.55 -43.09 -8.87
N GLU A 45 37.25 -41.85 -8.53
CA GLU A 45 36.04 -41.19 -8.99
C GLU A 45 36.17 -40.74 -10.44
N SER A 46 35.19 -41.14 -11.24
CA SER A 46 35.14 -40.90 -12.68
C SER A 46 34.74 -39.45 -13.00
N SER A 47 35.11 -38.99 -14.20
CA SER A 47 34.67 -37.71 -14.78
C SER A 47 33.14 -37.50 -14.79
N TRP A 48 32.38 -38.59 -14.62
CA TRP A 48 30.93 -38.63 -14.50
C TRP A 48 30.42 -37.95 -13.21
N SER A 49 31.08 -38.16 -12.06
CA SER A 49 30.68 -37.55 -10.78
C SER A 49 30.78 -36.01 -10.82
N LEU A 50 31.86 -35.50 -11.42
CA LEU A 50 32.09 -34.07 -11.62
C LEU A 50 31.07 -33.45 -12.59
N ARG A 51 30.75 -34.14 -13.69
CA ARG A 51 29.72 -33.69 -14.64
C ARG A 51 28.34 -33.61 -13.98
N ILE A 52 27.97 -34.58 -13.14
CA ILE A 52 26.71 -34.56 -12.40
C ILE A 52 26.65 -33.37 -11.42
N CYS A 53 27.73 -33.12 -10.68
CA CYS A 53 27.82 -31.98 -9.76
C CYS A 53 27.64 -30.63 -10.50
N LEU A 54 28.27 -30.47 -11.67
CA LEU A 54 28.14 -29.27 -12.49
C LEU A 54 26.72 -29.09 -13.06
N ILE A 55 26.08 -30.18 -13.51
CA ILE A 55 24.69 -30.13 -13.99
C ILE A 55 23.74 -29.73 -12.86
N MET A 56 23.89 -30.32 -11.67
CA MET A 56 23.06 -29.97 -10.51
C MET A 56 23.26 -28.52 -10.07
N LEU A 57 24.50 -28.02 -10.12
CA LEU A 57 24.80 -26.62 -9.81
C LEU A 57 24.09 -25.68 -10.78
N ILE A 58 24.12 -25.98 -12.08
CA ILE A 58 23.40 -25.20 -13.11
C ILE A 58 21.90 -25.19 -12.81
N ILE A 59 21.31 -26.33 -12.48
CA ILE A 59 19.88 -26.46 -12.15
C ILE A 59 19.51 -25.63 -10.91
N PHE A 60 20.31 -25.67 -9.85
CA PHE A 60 20.01 -24.89 -8.64
C PHE A 60 20.22 -23.38 -8.85
N THR A 61 21.21 -22.99 -9.66
CA THR A 61 21.38 -21.57 -10.03
C THR A 61 20.25 -21.06 -10.92
N SER A 62 19.70 -21.88 -11.83
CA SER A 62 18.54 -21.48 -12.62
C SER A 62 17.27 -21.40 -11.76
N ALA A 63 17.09 -22.31 -10.80
CA ALA A 63 16.00 -22.22 -9.83
C ALA A 63 16.08 -20.96 -8.97
N ALA A 64 17.27 -20.59 -8.49
CA ALA A 64 17.49 -19.35 -7.76
C ALA A 64 17.20 -18.10 -8.62
N ALA A 65 17.60 -18.12 -9.91
CA ALA A 65 17.31 -17.03 -10.84
C ALA A 65 15.81 -16.87 -11.10
N ILE A 66 15.07 -17.97 -11.27
CA ILE A 66 13.61 -17.96 -11.38
C ILE A 66 12.99 -17.40 -10.10
N GLY A 67 13.48 -17.81 -8.93
CA GLY A 67 13.05 -17.28 -7.64
C GLY A 67 13.26 -15.76 -7.52
N CYS A 68 14.39 -15.23 -8.01
CA CYS A 68 14.63 -13.78 -8.06
C CYS A 68 13.64 -13.03 -8.96
N ILE A 69 13.25 -13.62 -10.09
CA ILE A 69 12.24 -13.03 -10.99
C ILE A 69 10.88 -12.99 -10.28
N LEU A 70 10.45 -14.12 -9.69
CA LEU A 70 9.20 -14.21 -8.94
C LEU A 70 9.18 -13.22 -7.76
N LEU A 71 10.27 -13.13 -7.01
CA LEU A 71 10.39 -12.18 -5.91
C LEU A 71 10.24 -10.73 -6.40
N SER A 72 10.90 -10.38 -7.50
CA SER A 72 10.88 -9.02 -8.05
C SER A 72 9.50 -8.61 -8.54
N VAL A 73 8.82 -9.52 -9.27
CA VAL A 73 7.45 -9.28 -9.76
C VAL A 73 6.46 -9.24 -8.60
N GLY A 74 6.45 -10.28 -7.76
CA GLY A 74 5.50 -10.38 -6.65
C GLY A 74 5.62 -9.24 -5.64
N GLN A 75 6.82 -8.70 -5.44
CA GLN A 75 7.04 -7.56 -4.55
C GLN A 75 6.51 -6.25 -5.14
N ASP A 76 6.69 -6.02 -6.45
CA ASP A 76 6.17 -4.82 -7.11
C ASP A 76 4.64 -4.83 -7.07
N ASP A 77 4.03 -5.97 -7.40
CA ASP A 77 2.59 -6.18 -7.31
C ASP A 77 2.11 -6.00 -5.86
N PHE A 78 2.73 -6.66 -4.87
CA PHE A 78 2.36 -6.52 -3.47
C PHE A 78 2.42 -5.06 -3.00
N HIS A 79 3.50 -4.35 -3.34
CA HIS A 79 3.68 -2.97 -2.95
C HIS A 79 2.62 -2.05 -3.58
N GLY A 80 2.32 -2.25 -4.86
CA GLY A 80 1.27 -1.53 -5.57
C GLY A 80 -0.11 -1.75 -4.94
N GLU A 81 -0.48 -3.02 -4.74
CA GLU A 81 -1.76 -3.40 -4.14
C GLU A 81 -1.90 -2.87 -2.71
N ALA A 82 -0.86 -3.01 -1.88
CA ALA A 82 -0.88 -2.53 -0.50
C ALA A 82 -1.06 -1.00 -0.41
N LEU A 83 -0.42 -0.24 -1.30
CA LEU A 83 -0.61 1.21 -1.37
C LEU A 83 -1.98 1.59 -1.92
N HIS A 84 -2.52 0.82 -2.86
CA HIS A 84 -3.86 1.03 -3.39
C HIS A 84 -4.93 0.82 -2.30
N THR A 85 -4.84 -0.27 -1.52
CA THR A 85 -5.71 -0.50 -0.36
C THR A 85 -5.59 0.62 0.67
N LEU A 86 -4.36 1.06 0.97
CA LEU A 86 -4.14 2.13 1.94
C LEU A 86 -4.77 3.46 1.48
N ASN A 87 -4.61 3.83 0.21
CA ASN A 87 -5.20 5.04 -0.36
C ASN A 87 -6.73 4.98 -0.34
N TYR A 88 -7.32 3.83 -0.63
CA TYR A 88 -8.78 3.65 -0.54
C TYR A 88 -9.29 3.92 0.89
N VAL A 89 -8.66 3.33 1.90
CA VAL A 89 -9.03 3.54 3.31
C VAL A 89 -8.86 5.01 3.72
N VAL A 90 -7.76 5.65 3.30
CA VAL A 90 -7.53 7.08 3.56
C VAL A 90 -8.61 7.95 2.90
N ASN A 91 -9.02 7.63 1.67
CA ASN A 91 -10.05 8.38 0.96
C ASN A 91 -11.43 8.25 1.62
N GLN A 92 -11.81 7.05 2.10
CA GLN A 92 -13.05 6.86 2.85
C GLN A 92 -13.05 7.63 4.19
N SER A 93 -11.90 7.66 4.86
CA SER A 93 -11.70 8.46 6.07
C SER A 93 -11.81 9.96 5.77
N ASP A 94 -11.18 10.46 4.72
CA ASP A 94 -11.21 11.88 4.35
C ASP A 94 -12.63 12.33 3.99
N TYR A 95 -13.37 11.51 3.22
CA TYR A 95 -14.78 11.74 2.94
C TYR A 95 -15.60 11.89 4.23
N THR A 96 -15.39 10.99 5.20
CA THR A 96 -16.07 11.07 6.51
C THR A 96 -15.70 12.35 7.27
N VAL A 97 -14.42 12.71 7.33
CA VAL A 97 -13.94 13.94 7.98
C VAL A 97 -14.55 15.19 7.35
N GLN A 98 -14.58 15.26 6.02
CA GLN A 98 -15.16 16.38 5.29
C GLN A 98 -16.66 16.51 5.58
N THR A 99 -17.41 15.41 5.58
CA THR A 99 -18.83 15.44 5.93
C THR A 99 -19.05 15.94 7.36
N LEU A 100 -18.30 15.44 8.35
CA LEU A 100 -18.42 15.90 9.74
C LEU A 100 -18.11 17.41 9.88
N ARG A 101 -17.12 17.92 9.14
CA ARG A 101 -16.79 19.35 9.11
C ARG A 101 -17.87 20.20 8.45
N ASN A 102 -18.48 19.71 7.37
CA ASN A 102 -19.58 20.41 6.74
C ASN A 102 -20.79 20.48 7.67
N VAL A 103 -21.18 19.36 8.30
CA VAL A 103 -22.29 19.32 9.26
C VAL A 103 -22.08 20.30 10.41
N THR A 104 -20.89 20.32 11.02
CA THR A 104 -20.58 21.27 12.12
C THR A 104 -20.63 22.73 11.67
N THR A 105 -20.22 23.02 10.43
CA THR A 105 -20.35 24.37 9.85
C THR A 105 -21.81 24.78 9.73
N TYR A 106 -22.68 23.90 9.21
CA TYR A 106 -24.12 24.17 9.10
C TYR A 106 -24.79 24.34 10.47
N LEU A 107 -24.44 23.51 11.46
CA LEU A 107 -24.93 23.63 12.83
C LEU A 107 -24.49 24.95 13.50
N SER A 108 -23.26 25.42 13.23
CA SER A 108 -22.79 26.71 13.72
C SER A 108 -23.55 27.87 13.08
N LEU A 109 -23.81 27.81 11.78
CA LEU A 109 -24.60 28.82 11.07
C LEU A 109 -26.04 28.88 11.60
N ALA A 110 -26.63 27.72 11.87
CA ALA A 110 -27.96 27.59 12.44
C ALA A 110 -28.12 28.34 13.77
N LYS A 111 -27.10 28.26 14.64
CA LYS A 111 -27.10 28.94 15.95
C LYS A 111 -27.09 30.46 15.84
N THR A 112 -26.41 30.99 14.82
CA THR A 112 -26.29 32.45 14.64
C THR A 112 -27.55 33.11 14.11
N VAL A 113 -28.51 32.32 13.63
CA VAL A 113 -29.68 32.84 12.94
C VAL A 113 -30.88 32.73 13.86
N SER A 114 -31.07 33.77 14.66
CA SER A 114 -32.32 34.02 15.36
C SER A 114 -33.38 34.41 14.34
N VAL A 115 -34.23 33.47 13.94
CA VAL A 115 -35.50 33.84 13.26
C VAL A 115 -36.29 34.65 14.29
N ALA A 116 -36.71 35.87 13.93
CA ALA A 116 -37.24 36.87 14.86
C ALA A 116 -38.53 36.46 15.65
N GLN A 117 -38.98 35.20 15.53
CA GLN A 117 -40.19 34.68 16.18
C GLN A 117 -40.00 33.27 16.79
N ILE A 118 -38.85 32.61 16.63
CA ILE A 118 -38.56 31.29 17.21
C ILE A 118 -37.15 31.30 17.79
N PHE A 119 -37.03 31.76 19.03
CA PHE A 119 -35.80 31.55 19.79
C PHE A 119 -35.71 30.07 20.15
N LEU A 120 -34.65 29.39 19.68
CA LEU A 120 -34.33 28.05 20.18
C LEU A 120 -34.15 28.12 21.70
N PRO A 121 -34.81 27.24 22.48
CA PRO A 121 -34.60 27.14 23.91
C PRO A 121 -33.11 26.99 24.25
N SER A 122 -32.67 27.57 25.37
CA SER A 122 -31.25 27.59 25.76
C SER A 122 -30.64 26.18 25.93
N ASP A 123 -31.46 25.20 26.29
CA ASP A 123 -31.13 23.78 26.37
C ASP A 123 -30.78 23.19 25.01
N VAL A 124 -31.57 23.45 23.97
CA VAL A 124 -31.29 22.98 22.60
C VAL A 124 -30.00 23.61 22.06
N MET A 125 -29.79 24.90 22.33
CA MET A 125 -28.56 25.59 21.91
C MET A 125 -27.31 25.01 22.58
N LYS A 126 -27.42 24.61 23.86
CA LYS A 126 -26.33 23.94 24.58
C LYS A 126 -26.04 22.53 24.04
N ASP A 127 -27.07 21.78 23.65
CA ASP A 127 -26.92 20.46 23.06
C ASP A 127 -26.27 20.53 21.67
N ILE A 128 -26.62 21.54 20.85
CA ILE A 128 -25.95 21.82 19.57
C ILE A 128 -24.48 22.16 19.79
N ASP A 129 -24.15 22.98 20.79
CA ASP A 129 -22.76 23.32 21.11
C ASP A 129 -21.94 22.07 21.48
N ARG A 130 -22.52 21.21 22.32
CA ARG A 130 -21.89 19.94 22.70
C ARG A 130 -21.68 19.05 21.48
N LEU A 131 -22.70 18.89 20.64
CA LEU A 131 -22.62 18.09 19.42
C LEU A 131 -21.55 18.62 18.47
N ASN A 132 -21.46 19.94 18.29
CA ASN A 132 -20.43 20.56 17.46
C ASN A 132 -19.02 20.28 17.95
N VAL A 133 -18.79 20.31 19.28
CA VAL A 133 -17.50 19.97 19.88
C VAL A 133 -17.18 18.49 19.67
N ASP A 134 -18.14 17.60 19.90
CA ASP A 134 -17.95 16.15 19.78
C ASP A 134 -17.67 15.74 18.32
N LEU A 135 -18.42 16.27 17.35
CA LEU A 135 -18.22 16.01 15.92
C LEU A 135 -16.87 16.54 15.41
N ASN A 136 -16.47 17.75 15.80
CA ASN A 136 -15.15 18.29 15.45
C ASN A 136 -14.01 17.49 16.08
N THR A 137 -14.18 17.04 17.33
CA THR A 137 -13.20 16.19 18.01
C THR A 137 -13.06 14.85 17.30
N ALA A 138 -14.17 14.23 16.89
CA ALA A 138 -14.17 13.00 16.10
C ALA A 138 -13.47 13.20 14.74
N ALA A 139 -13.81 14.26 14.01
CA ALA A 139 -13.20 14.59 12.73
C ALA A 139 -11.69 14.81 12.83
N ASN A 140 -11.24 15.60 13.82
CA ASN A 140 -9.82 15.86 14.06
C ASN A 140 -9.07 14.59 14.50
N THR A 141 -9.68 13.77 15.35
CA THR A 141 -9.08 12.49 15.79
C THR A 141 -8.92 11.54 14.61
N LEU A 142 -9.94 11.43 13.76
CA LEU A 142 -9.93 10.59 12.58
C LEU A 142 -8.88 11.07 11.57
N GLU A 143 -8.82 12.37 11.27
CA GLU A 143 -7.79 12.96 10.39
C GLU A 143 -6.38 12.71 10.93
N LEU A 144 -6.13 13.01 12.21
CA LEU A 144 -4.84 12.79 12.85
C LEU A 144 -4.42 11.33 12.79
N LYS A 145 -5.30 10.41 13.19
CA LYS A 145 -4.99 8.98 13.24
C LYS A 145 -4.84 8.38 11.86
N THR A 146 -5.63 8.78 10.89
CA THR A 146 -5.51 8.33 9.51
C THR A 146 -4.23 8.84 8.86
N ASN A 147 -3.87 10.11 9.03
CA ASN A 147 -2.62 10.68 8.50
C ASN A 147 -1.38 10.08 9.19
N GLU A 148 -1.43 9.89 10.51
CA GLU A 148 -0.36 9.24 11.27
C GLU A 148 -0.17 7.78 10.82
N ASN A 149 -1.26 7.01 10.71
CA ASN A 149 -1.20 5.60 10.32
C ASN A 149 -0.81 5.43 8.85
N SER A 150 -1.33 6.26 7.94
CA SER A 150 -1.03 6.16 6.51
C SER A 150 0.43 6.50 6.22
N SER A 151 0.97 7.55 6.84
CA SER A 151 2.37 7.93 6.67
C SER A 151 3.33 6.87 7.22
N LYS A 152 3.03 6.29 8.39
CA LYS A 152 3.80 5.17 8.96
C LYS A 152 3.75 3.94 8.07
N THR A 153 2.56 3.52 7.64
CA THR A 153 2.37 2.33 6.80
C THR A 153 3.06 2.48 5.44
N ARG A 154 2.92 3.65 4.79
CA ARG A 154 3.61 3.94 3.52
C ARG A 154 5.12 3.88 3.65
N ARG A 155 5.67 4.41 4.75
CA ARG A 155 7.10 4.33 5.05
C ARG A 155 7.54 2.87 5.19
N VAL A 156 6.81 2.05 5.94
CA VAL A 156 7.11 0.63 6.13
C VAL A 156 7.14 -0.11 4.79
N PHE A 157 6.10 0.03 3.94
CA PHE A 157 6.08 -0.64 2.65
C PHE A 157 7.19 -0.17 1.69
N ASN A 158 7.53 1.12 1.70
CA ASN A 158 8.67 1.64 0.94
C ASN A 158 10.01 1.06 1.43
N THR A 159 10.20 0.98 2.76
CA THR A 159 11.40 0.41 3.36
C THR A 159 11.53 -1.08 3.05
N VAL A 160 10.45 -1.85 3.17
CA VAL A 160 10.42 -3.27 2.81
C VAL A 160 10.78 -3.45 1.33
N ARG A 161 10.19 -2.64 0.45
CA ARG A 161 10.49 -2.67 -0.99
C ARG A 161 11.98 -2.42 -1.25
N SER A 162 12.54 -1.39 -0.61
CA SER A 162 13.96 -1.05 -0.75
C SER A 162 14.88 -2.16 -0.25
N ALA A 163 14.57 -2.78 0.90
CA ALA A 163 15.36 -3.87 1.47
C ALA A 163 15.39 -5.10 0.56
N LEU A 164 14.25 -5.49 -0.04
CA LEU A 164 14.20 -6.63 -0.95
C LEU A 164 14.91 -6.37 -2.27
N ILE A 165 14.83 -5.15 -2.81
CA ILE A 165 15.63 -4.76 -4.00
C ILE A 165 17.12 -4.88 -3.67
N ALA A 166 17.55 -4.42 -2.50
CA ALA A 166 18.94 -4.58 -2.07
C ALA A 166 19.33 -6.06 -2.00
N VAL A 167 18.49 -6.93 -1.42
CA VAL A 167 18.75 -8.37 -1.37
C VAL A 167 18.83 -8.99 -2.78
N ALA A 168 17.91 -8.66 -3.68
CA ALA A 168 17.93 -9.12 -5.07
C ALA A 168 19.20 -8.68 -5.82
N THR A 169 19.63 -7.43 -5.66
CA THR A 169 20.86 -6.92 -6.29
C THR A 169 22.11 -7.62 -5.75
N VAL A 170 22.20 -7.84 -4.44
CA VAL A 170 23.31 -8.58 -3.82
C VAL A 170 23.35 -10.03 -4.32
N MET A 171 22.18 -10.68 -4.43
CA MET A 171 22.09 -12.04 -4.99
C MET A 171 22.56 -12.11 -6.44
N LEU A 172 22.18 -11.13 -7.25
CA LEU A 172 22.60 -11.03 -8.65
C LEU A 172 24.12 -10.85 -8.74
N LEU A 173 24.69 -9.96 -7.92
CA LEU A 173 26.15 -9.75 -7.85
C LEU A 173 26.90 -11.01 -7.42
N ILE A 174 26.43 -11.70 -6.37
CA ILE A 174 27.04 -12.97 -5.91
C ILE A 174 26.95 -14.03 -7.00
N SER A 175 25.81 -14.14 -7.68
CA SER A 175 25.63 -15.08 -8.79
C SER A 175 26.61 -14.79 -9.93
N LEU A 176 26.78 -13.52 -10.31
CA LEU A 176 27.75 -13.11 -11.32
C LEU A 176 29.20 -13.37 -10.92
N LEU A 177 29.56 -13.16 -9.65
CA LEU A 177 30.91 -13.45 -9.13
C LEU A 177 31.19 -14.97 -9.13
N GLY A 178 30.21 -15.77 -8.70
CA GLY A 178 30.29 -17.24 -8.78
C GLY A 178 30.41 -17.74 -10.23
N LEU A 179 29.66 -17.12 -11.15
CA LEU A 179 29.71 -17.45 -12.58
C LEU A 179 31.01 -16.95 -13.24
N GLY A 180 31.56 -15.83 -12.77
CA GLY A 180 32.87 -15.31 -13.18
C GLY A 180 34.03 -16.23 -12.80
N MET A 181 33.99 -16.83 -11.60
CA MET A 181 34.92 -17.92 -11.23
C MET A 181 34.72 -19.17 -12.12
N HIS A 182 33.48 -19.44 -12.55
CA HIS A 182 33.16 -20.50 -13.53
C HIS A 182 33.60 -20.15 -14.97
N CYS A 183 33.63 -18.87 -15.34
CA CYS A 183 33.82 -18.39 -16.71
C CYS A 183 35.27 -18.58 -17.22
N GLN A 184 36.25 -18.83 -16.34
CA GLN A 184 37.57 -19.29 -16.75
C GLN A 184 37.57 -20.71 -17.33
N ILE A 185 36.51 -21.49 -17.14
CA ILE A 185 36.36 -22.86 -17.65
C ILE A 185 35.38 -22.94 -18.84
N ILE A 186 34.51 -21.94 -19.04
CA ILE A 186 33.44 -21.96 -20.07
C ILE A 186 33.62 -20.85 -21.14
N SER A 187 34.74 -20.12 -21.15
CA SER A 187 35.02 -19.11 -22.20
C SER A 187 35.46 -19.74 -23.53
N TYR A 188 34.54 -20.42 -24.21
CA TYR A 188 34.48 -20.47 -25.67
C TYR A 188 33.01 -20.48 -26.07
N SER A 189 32.59 -19.47 -26.84
CA SER A 189 31.24 -19.25 -27.41
C SER A 189 30.24 -18.57 -26.45
N LEU A 190 29.73 -17.34 -26.62
CA LEU A 190 29.61 -16.43 -27.76
C LEU A 190 29.37 -14.98 -27.29
N THR A 191 29.64 -14.08 -28.22
CA THR A 191 29.91 -12.65 -28.09
C THR A 191 28.68 -11.77 -27.83
N LYS A 192 28.41 -11.45 -26.55
CA LYS A 192 27.76 -10.19 -26.09
C LYS A 192 28.36 -9.72 -24.75
N ILE A 193 29.68 -9.90 -24.60
CA ILE A 193 30.41 -9.74 -23.35
C ILE A 193 31.70 -8.97 -23.68
N MET A 194 31.64 -7.66 -23.96
CA MET A 194 32.87 -6.86 -24.19
C MET A 194 32.91 -5.57 -23.37
N CYS A 195 31.76 -4.95 -23.06
CA CYS A 195 31.70 -3.87 -22.06
C CYS A 195 31.70 -4.40 -20.62
N PHE A 196 31.04 -5.54 -20.34
CA PHE A 196 31.01 -6.15 -19.02
C PHE A 196 32.36 -6.78 -18.63
N LEU A 197 33.18 -7.16 -19.62
CA LEU A 197 34.53 -7.69 -19.41
C LEU A 197 35.50 -6.65 -18.88
N LEU A 198 35.42 -5.38 -19.27
CA LEU A 198 36.38 -4.38 -18.80
C LEU A 198 36.19 -4.04 -17.31
N LEU A 199 34.95 -4.02 -16.84
CA LEU A 199 34.61 -3.87 -15.41
C LEU A 199 34.97 -5.12 -14.59
N ILE A 200 34.73 -6.32 -15.12
CA ILE A 200 35.14 -7.59 -14.49
C ILE A 200 36.66 -7.77 -14.51
N VAL A 201 37.37 -7.28 -15.53
CA VAL A 201 38.85 -7.34 -15.59
C VAL A 201 39.46 -6.35 -14.62
N TYR A 202 38.86 -5.18 -14.40
CA TYR A 202 39.31 -4.24 -13.36
C TYR A 202 39.07 -4.81 -11.95
N PHE A 203 37.87 -5.33 -11.69
CA PHE A 203 37.56 -5.98 -10.40
C PHE A 203 38.35 -7.28 -10.20
N GLY A 204 38.59 -8.02 -11.28
CA GLY A 204 39.41 -9.22 -11.32
C GLY A 204 40.89 -8.94 -11.12
N ALA A 205 41.40 -7.80 -11.58
CA ALA A 205 42.75 -7.33 -11.29
C ALA A 205 42.90 -6.97 -9.80
N VAL A 206 41.87 -6.35 -9.20
CA VAL A 206 41.82 -6.08 -7.74
C VAL A 206 41.76 -7.38 -6.93
N LEU A 207 40.94 -8.35 -7.36
CA LEU A 207 40.84 -9.68 -6.74
C LEU A 207 42.09 -10.56 -6.98
N SER A 208 42.87 -10.30 -8.03
CA SER A 208 44.14 -10.98 -8.31
C SER A 208 45.26 -10.54 -7.35
N ILE A 209 45.15 -9.33 -6.78
CA ILE A 209 46.11 -8.79 -5.79
C ILE A 209 45.82 -9.32 -4.37
N LEU A 210 44.57 -9.70 -4.06
CA LEU A 210 44.17 -10.38 -2.82
C LEU A 210 44.14 -11.90 -3.05
N GLY A 211 45.15 -12.63 -2.57
CA GLY A 211 45.33 -14.07 -2.77
C GLY A 211 44.04 -14.93 -2.83
N HIS A 212 43.97 -15.80 -3.86
CA HIS A 212 42.82 -16.58 -4.31
C HIS A 212 42.11 -17.44 -3.23
N GLN A 213 42.77 -17.76 -2.13
CA GLN A 213 42.17 -18.49 -1.00
C GLN A 213 41.20 -17.62 -0.19
N HIS A 214 41.50 -16.33 0.05
CA HIS A 214 40.65 -15.46 0.86
C HIS A 214 39.33 -15.12 0.14
N ALA A 215 39.34 -14.98 -1.18
CA ALA A 215 38.15 -14.69 -1.98
C ALA A 215 37.07 -15.79 -1.88
N ILE A 216 37.48 -17.06 -1.81
CA ILE A 216 36.55 -18.21 -1.70
C ILE A 216 35.88 -18.23 -0.33
N TYR A 217 36.64 -17.99 0.74
CA TYR A 217 36.08 -17.90 2.09
C TYR A 217 35.10 -16.72 2.23
N VAL A 218 35.44 -15.55 1.68
CA VAL A 218 34.52 -14.39 1.65
C VAL A 218 33.22 -14.73 0.91
N PHE A 219 33.31 -15.43 -0.22
CA PHE A 219 32.13 -15.89 -0.98
C PHE A 219 31.25 -16.84 -0.16
N ILE A 220 31.84 -17.86 0.48
CA ILE A 220 31.09 -18.83 1.31
C ILE A 220 30.42 -18.13 2.50
N ILE A 221 31.13 -17.24 3.20
CA ILE A 221 30.57 -16.48 4.34
C ILE A 221 29.45 -15.54 3.88
N SER A 222 29.61 -14.85 2.74
CA SER A 222 28.55 -14.01 2.18
C SER A 222 27.30 -14.81 1.78
N GLY A 223 27.47 -16.00 1.17
CA GLY A 223 26.37 -16.87 0.80
C GLY A 223 25.63 -17.41 2.03
N TRP A 224 26.36 -17.78 3.09
CA TRP A 224 25.76 -18.22 4.35
C TRP A 224 24.91 -17.12 5.00
N LEU A 225 25.45 -15.90 5.10
CA LEU A 225 24.71 -14.75 5.63
C LEU A 225 23.46 -14.46 4.79
N LEU A 226 23.59 -14.53 3.46
CA LEU A 226 22.50 -14.26 2.55
C LEU A 226 21.34 -15.26 2.70
N VAL A 227 21.65 -16.56 2.80
CA VAL A 227 20.61 -17.59 3.04
C VAL A 227 19.88 -17.32 4.36
N ALA A 228 20.61 -16.95 5.41
CA ALA A 228 20.00 -16.59 6.70
C ALA A 228 19.03 -15.40 6.56
N VAL A 229 19.44 -14.33 5.86
CA VAL A 229 18.57 -13.17 5.59
C VAL A 229 17.32 -13.58 4.79
N THR A 230 17.47 -14.40 3.74
CA THR A 230 16.32 -14.85 2.93
C THR A 230 15.32 -15.69 3.71
N PHE A 231 15.77 -16.53 4.66
CA PHE A 231 14.87 -17.26 5.54
C PHE A 231 14.14 -16.36 6.53
N ILE A 232 14.83 -15.36 7.11
CA ILE A 232 14.19 -14.37 7.98
C ILE A 232 13.11 -13.60 7.22
N LEU A 233 13.42 -13.14 6.00
CA LEU A 233 12.46 -12.46 5.13
C LEU A 233 11.28 -13.37 4.78
N CYS A 234 11.54 -14.63 4.43
CA CYS A 234 10.49 -15.62 4.18
C CYS A 234 9.57 -15.77 5.40
N GLY A 235 10.13 -15.89 6.60
CA GLY A 235 9.36 -15.95 7.84
C GLY A 235 8.49 -14.70 8.06
N VAL A 236 9.04 -13.50 7.85
CA VAL A 236 8.29 -12.24 7.95
C VAL A 236 7.12 -12.19 6.94
N PHE A 237 7.35 -12.55 5.69
CA PHE A 237 6.31 -12.53 4.65
C PHE A 237 5.24 -13.61 4.84
N VAL A 238 5.59 -14.76 5.43
CA VAL A 238 4.60 -15.78 5.82
C VAL A 238 3.75 -15.30 7.00
N ILE A 239 4.35 -14.63 8.00
CA ILE A 239 3.58 -14.00 9.08
C ILE A 239 2.62 -12.95 8.50
N LEU A 240 3.11 -12.11 7.59
CA LEU A 240 2.30 -11.09 6.94
C LEU A 240 1.16 -11.71 6.11
N ASN A 241 1.40 -12.84 5.43
CA ASN A 241 0.38 -13.57 4.68
C ASN A 241 -0.76 -14.04 5.58
N ASN A 242 -0.41 -14.58 6.73
CA ASN A 242 -1.40 -15.07 7.68
C ASN A 242 -2.13 -13.92 8.34
N ALA A 243 -1.43 -12.87 8.77
CA ALA A 243 -2.06 -11.66 9.31
C ALA A 243 -3.05 -11.02 8.34
N ILE A 244 -2.69 -10.89 7.06
CA ILE A 244 -3.59 -10.38 6.02
C ILE A 244 -4.76 -11.33 5.78
N SER A 245 -4.50 -12.64 5.66
CA SER A 245 -5.56 -13.63 5.43
C SER A 245 -6.56 -13.66 6.58
N ASP A 246 -6.08 -13.61 7.83
CA ASP A 246 -6.91 -13.60 9.04
C ASP A 246 -7.69 -12.29 9.14
N THR A 247 -7.06 -11.15 8.83
CA THR A 247 -7.73 -9.85 8.80
C THR A 247 -8.83 -9.81 7.74
N CYS A 248 -8.54 -10.27 6.53
CA CYS A 248 -9.52 -10.34 5.44
C CYS A 248 -10.68 -11.30 5.76
N MET A 249 -10.38 -12.44 6.40
CA MET A 249 -11.41 -13.39 6.84
C MET A 249 -12.29 -12.77 7.92
N ALA A 250 -11.69 -12.12 8.92
CA ALA A 250 -12.41 -11.44 9.99
C ALA A 250 -13.29 -10.29 9.47
N MET A 251 -12.78 -9.50 8.50
CA MET A 251 -13.57 -8.48 7.82
C MET A 251 -14.74 -9.09 7.05
N GLY A 252 -14.53 -10.20 6.34
CA GLY A 252 -15.58 -10.90 5.59
C GLY A 252 -16.67 -11.46 6.51
N GLU A 253 -16.29 -12.11 7.60
CA GLU A 253 -17.22 -12.65 8.60
C GLU A 253 -18.05 -11.53 9.25
N TRP A 254 -17.42 -10.38 9.55
CA TRP A 254 -18.13 -9.22 10.06
C TRP A 254 -19.06 -8.57 9.03
N VAL A 255 -18.70 -8.57 7.74
CA VAL A 255 -19.58 -8.08 6.67
C VAL A 255 -20.85 -8.92 6.56
N GLU A 256 -20.73 -10.24 6.68
CA GLU A 256 -21.87 -11.16 6.67
C GLU A 256 -22.71 -11.06 7.94
N ASN A 257 -22.08 -10.96 9.12
CA ASN A 257 -22.75 -10.96 10.42
C ASN A 257 -22.24 -9.85 11.36
N PRO A 258 -22.54 -8.57 11.06
CA PRO A 258 -22.04 -7.41 11.83
C PRO A 258 -22.58 -7.33 13.27
N ARG A 259 -23.65 -8.08 13.55
CA ARG A 259 -24.33 -8.15 14.86
C ARG A 259 -23.94 -9.37 15.69
N ALA A 260 -23.12 -10.27 15.16
CA ALA A 260 -22.55 -11.35 15.95
C ALA A 260 -21.48 -10.78 16.89
N GLU A 261 -21.34 -11.39 18.08
CA GLU A 261 -20.27 -11.04 19.02
C GLU A 261 -18.91 -11.35 18.39
N THR A 262 -18.26 -10.31 17.88
CA THR A 262 -16.94 -10.38 17.26
C THR A 262 -16.03 -9.35 17.93
N ALA A 263 -14.71 -9.52 17.79
CA ALA A 263 -13.77 -8.51 18.28
C ALA A 263 -14.03 -7.12 17.64
N LEU A 264 -14.56 -7.11 16.41
CA LEU A 264 -14.84 -5.90 15.65
C LEU A 264 -16.15 -5.21 16.07
N SER A 265 -17.19 -5.97 16.45
CA SER A 265 -18.46 -5.40 16.96
C SER A 265 -18.28 -4.70 18.32
N ASN A 266 -17.31 -5.12 19.13
CA ASN A 266 -16.97 -4.46 20.40
C ASN A 266 -16.28 -3.10 20.22
N ILE A 267 -15.69 -2.86 19.05
CA ILE A 267 -14.98 -1.61 18.71
C ILE A 267 -15.92 -0.64 17.98
N LEU A 268 -16.83 -1.17 17.15
CA LEU A 268 -17.80 -0.42 16.35
C LEU A 268 -19.23 -0.76 16.81
N PRO A 269 -19.78 -0.10 17.84
CA PRO A 269 -21.13 -0.37 18.29
C PRO A 269 -22.14 0.14 17.25
N CYS A 270 -22.68 -0.78 16.45
CA CYS A 270 -23.67 -0.47 15.42
C CYS A 270 -25.07 -0.36 16.01
N VAL A 271 -25.81 0.67 15.58
CA VAL A 271 -27.22 0.84 15.92
C VAL A 271 -28.10 -0.01 15.01
N ASP A 272 -29.23 -0.47 15.53
CA ASP A 272 -30.16 -1.30 14.78
C ASP A 272 -30.95 -0.49 13.72
N GLN A 273 -31.44 -1.21 12.71
CA GLN A 273 -32.17 -0.59 11.61
C GLN A 273 -33.46 0.12 12.08
N ARG A 274 -34.12 -0.39 13.13
CA ARG A 274 -35.38 0.20 13.61
C ARG A 274 -35.11 1.56 14.24
N THR A 275 -34.10 1.67 15.10
CA THR A 275 -33.68 2.96 15.69
C THR A 275 -33.18 3.94 14.62
N THR A 276 -32.44 3.44 13.62
CA THR A 276 -31.96 4.26 12.49
C THR A 276 -33.12 4.80 11.66
N ASN A 277 -34.10 3.96 11.31
CA ASN A 277 -35.30 4.36 10.58
C ASN A 277 -36.17 5.35 11.38
N GLN A 278 -36.27 5.16 12.70
CA GLN A 278 -36.95 6.12 13.58
C GLN A 278 -36.26 7.48 13.57
N THR A 279 -34.93 7.49 13.59
CA THR A 279 -34.12 8.71 13.52
C THR A 279 -34.31 9.40 12.16
N LEU A 280 -34.30 8.65 11.05
CA LEU A 280 -34.59 9.17 9.72
C LEU A 280 -35.99 9.78 9.64
N PHE A 281 -37.00 9.07 10.14
CA PHE A 281 -38.39 9.54 10.17
C PHE A 281 -38.50 10.87 10.91
N LYS A 282 -37.86 10.98 12.08
CA LYS A 282 -37.81 12.22 12.86
C LYS A 282 -37.09 13.34 12.12
N SER A 283 -35.98 13.04 11.45
CA SER A 283 -35.27 14.03 10.62
C SER A 283 -36.16 14.57 9.49
N LYS A 284 -36.86 13.69 8.76
CA LYS A 284 -37.79 14.11 7.69
C LYS A 284 -38.93 14.99 8.23
N GLN A 285 -39.46 14.65 9.41
CA GLN A 285 -40.48 15.45 10.08
C GLN A 285 -39.95 16.86 10.40
N VAL A 286 -38.76 16.97 10.98
CA VAL A 286 -38.13 18.26 11.30
C VAL A 286 -37.92 19.10 10.04
N ILE A 287 -37.50 18.50 8.92
CA ILE A 287 -37.35 19.21 7.65
C ILE A 287 -38.69 19.79 7.18
N ASN A 288 -39.76 18.99 7.18
CA ASN A 288 -41.10 19.48 6.81
C ASN A 288 -41.61 20.57 7.76
N ASP A 289 -41.34 20.46 9.07
CA ASP A 289 -41.69 21.47 10.07
C ASP A 289 -40.97 22.81 9.79
N ILE A 290 -39.69 22.77 9.39
CA ILE A 290 -38.94 23.97 8.99
C ILE A 290 -39.55 24.59 7.72
N VAL A 291 -39.86 23.78 6.70
CA VAL A 291 -40.50 24.28 5.46
C VAL A 291 -41.85 24.93 5.77
N ASN A 292 -42.63 24.34 6.68
CA ASN A 292 -43.91 24.89 7.12
C ASN A 292 -43.74 26.25 7.80
N ILE A 293 -42.76 26.39 8.71
CA ILE A 293 -42.43 27.67 9.35
C ILE A 293 -42.04 28.73 8.31
N VAL A 294 -41.18 28.35 7.35
CA VAL A 294 -40.72 29.23 6.27
C VAL A 294 -41.88 29.69 5.41
N ASN A 295 -42.73 28.78 4.94
CA ASN A 295 -43.87 29.12 4.09
C ASN A 295 -44.92 29.95 4.84
N GLN A 296 -45.18 29.64 6.11
CA GLN A 296 -46.05 30.44 6.96
C GLN A 296 -45.51 31.87 7.15
N TYR A 297 -44.20 32.04 7.29
CA TYR A 297 -43.57 33.35 7.34
C TYR A 297 -43.67 34.09 6.00
N ILE A 298 -43.46 33.39 4.89
CA ILE A 298 -43.64 33.96 3.53
C ILE A 298 -45.06 34.49 3.38
N ASP A 299 -46.10 33.74 3.77
CA ASP A 299 -47.49 34.16 3.62
C ASP A 299 -47.88 35.30 4.55
N SER A 300 -47.52 35.19 5.83
CA SER A 300 -48.00 36.11 6.87
C SER A 300 -47.20 37.42 6.97
N ALA A 301 -45.93 37.43 6.56
CA ALA A 301 -45.06 38.60 6.67
C ALA A 301 -44.66 39.17 5.30
N ALA A 302 -44.09 38.36 4.42
CA ALA A 302 -43.50 38.85 3.17
C ALA A 302 -44.55 39.11 2.07
N ASN A 303 -45.47 38.17 1.87
CA ASN A 303 -46.56 38.26 0.89
C ASN A 303 -47.80 38.99 1.42
N ALA A 304 -47.84 39.29 2.72
CA ALA A 304 -48.87 40.12 3.32
C ALA A 304 -48.85 41.55 2.74
N ASN A 305 -50.02 42.21 2.77
CA ASN A 305 -50.17 43.61 2.40
C ASN A 305 -50.88 44.36 3.55
N PRO A 306 -50.21 44.53 4.70
CA PRO A 306 -50.81 45.19 5.86
C PRO A 306 -51.02 46.69 5.58
N PRO A 307 -52.01 47.33 6.23
CA PRO A 307 -52.20 48.77 6.11
C PRO A 307 -51.01 49.53 6.71
N PRO A 308 -50.71 50.76 6.26
CA PRO A 308 -49.55 51.52 6.75
C PRO A 308 -49.52 51.78 8.26
N GLN A 309 -50.66 51.66 8.95
CA GLN A 309 -50.76 51.83 10.41
C GLN A 309 -50.30 50.59 11.20
N ALA A 310 -50.15 49.44 10.55
CA ALA A 310 -49.80 48.16 11.19
C ALA A 310 -48.27 48.00 11.35
N VAL A 311 -47.60 48.97 11.97
CA VAL A 311 -46.19 48.87 12.36
C VAL A 311 -46.08 47.91 13.57
N PRO A 312 -45.13 46.94 13.60
CA PRO A 312 -43.95 46.78 12.73
C PRO A 312 -44.15 45.89 11.49
N TYR A 313 -45.35 45.37 11.24
CA TYR A 313 -45.61 44.45 10.12
C TYR A 313 -45.60 45.13 8.75
N TYR A 314 -45.86 46.43 8.70
CA TYR A 314 -45.74 47.24 7.49
C TYR A 314 -44.32 47.82 7.35
N PHE A 315 -43.66 47.52 6.23
CA PHE A 315 -42.33 48.06 5.89
C PHE A 315 -42.19 48.49 4.43
N ASN A 316 -43.32 48.84 3.79
CA ASN A 316 -43.42 49.21 2.38
C ASN A 316 -43.17 48.03 1.41
N GLN A 317 -43.74 46.85 1.73
CA GLN A 317 -43.70 45.67 0.86
C GLN A 317 -44.24 46.00 -0.53
N SER A 318 -43.40 45.90 -1.55
CA SER A 318 -43.74 46.22 -2.94
C SER A 318 -43.22 45.13 -3.88
N GLY A 319 -43.90 44.84 -4.99
CA GLY A 319 -43.44 43.85 -5.98
C GLY A 319 -44.15 42.50 -5.92
N PRO A 320 -43.75 41.55 -6.79
CA PRO A 320 -44.44 40.27 -6.97
C PRO A 320 -44.33 39.40 -5.72
N ALA A 321 -45.32 38.52 -5.52
CA ALA A 321 -45.31 37.56 -4.42
C ALA A 321 -44.11 36.61 -4.53
N ILE A 322 -43.52 36.30 -3.38
CA ILE A 322 -42.40 35.37 -3.25
C ILE A 322 -42.95 33.95 -3.39
N PRO A 323 -42.33 33.08 -4.22
CA PRO A 323 -42.73 31.69 -4.34
C PRO A 323 -42.41 30.91 -3.07
N HIS A 324 -43.26 29.93 -2.75
CA HIS A 324 -43.09 29.04 -1.60
C HIS A 324 -41.92 28.09 -1.76
N LEU A 325 -41.33 27.72 -0.63
CA LEU A 325 -40.39 26.63 -0.54
C LEU A 325 -41.13 25.31 -0.73
N CYS A 326 -40.63 24.49 -1.66
CA CYS A 326 -41.14 23.14 -1.88
C CYS A 326 -40.95 22.27 -0.64
N TYR A 327 -41.99 21.50 -0.29
CA TYR A 327 -41.88 20.43 0.68
C TYR A 327 -41.16 19.24 0.05
N PRO A 328 -39.99 18.82 0.58
CA PRO A 328 -39.27 17.67 0.05
C PRO A 328 -40.00 16.36 0.31
N TYR A 329 -40.86 16.32 1.34
CA TYR A 329 -41.63 15.13 1.69
C TYR A 329 -43.14 15.38 1.77
N ASP A 330 -43.93 14.38 1.38
CA ASP A 330 -45.38 14.39 1.51
C ASP A 330 -45.87 14.13 2.96
N SER A 331 -47.19 14.02 3.15
CA SER A 331 -47.80 13.75 4.47
C SER A 331 -47.47 12.36 5.03
N GLN A 332 -46.99 11.44 4.18
CA GLN A 332 -46.50 10.12 4.56
C GLN A 332 -44.95 10.08 4.67
N LEU A 333 -44.30 11.25 4.57
CA LEU A 333 -42.84 11.44 4.56
C LEU A 333 -42.12 10.70 3.42
N GLN A 334 -42.81 10.49 2.30
CA GLN A 334 -42.24 10.02 1.04
C GLN A 334 -41.74 11.19 0.21
N ASP A 335 -40.77 10.94 -0.66
CA ASP A 335 -40.14 11.99 -1.46
C ASP A 335 -41.16 12.57 -2.45
N ARG A 336 -41.30 13.90 -2.43
CA ARG A 336 -42.27 14.64 -3.23
C ARG A 336 -41.56 15.45 -4.30
N GLN A 337 -42.13 15.44 -5.51
CA GLN A 337 -41.65 16.29 -6.59
C GLN A 337 -42.30 17.69 -6.52
N CYS A 338 -41.49 18.73 -6.64
CA CYS A 338 -41.92 20.12 -6.56
C CYS A 338 -42.74 20.54 -7.79
N THR A 339 -43.75 21.39 -7.59
CA THR A 339 -44.50 21.99 -8.71
C THR A 339 -43.75 23.17 -9.31
N ALA A 340 -44.16 23.61 -10.51
CA ALA A 340 -43.51 24.74 -11.19
C ALA A 340 -43.65 26.09 -10.46
N GLU A 341 -44.55 26.19 -9.47
CA GLU A 341 -44.83 27.39 -8.68
C GLU A 341 -44.02 27.42 -7.37
N GLU A 342 -43.38 26.31 -7.01
CA GLU A 342 -42.56 26.16 -5.81
C GLU A 342 -41.06 26.23 -6.16
N VAL A 343 -40.25 26.69 -5.21
CA VAL A 343 -38.78 26.68 -5.35
C VAL A 343 -38.16 25.52 -4.58
N THR A 344 -37.17 24.87 -5.17
CA THR A 344 -36.40 23.81 -4.50
C THR A 344 -35.42 24.41 -3.50
N MET A 345 -35.05 23.65 -2.46
CA MET A 345 -34.07 24.11 -1.45
C MET A 345 -32.73 24.55 -2.05
N ALA A 346 -32.27 23.87 -3.11
CA ALA A 346 -31.01 24.18 -3.79
C ALA A 346 -31.02 25.56 -4.49
N ASN A 347 -32.17 25.99 -5.03
CA ASN A 347 -32.27 27.22 -5.83
C ASN A 347 -32.95 28.37 -5.08
N ALA A 348 -33.61 28.10 -3.96
CA ALA A 348 -34.42 29.07 -3.23
C ALA A 348 -33.64 30.32 -2.81
N SER A 349 -32.38 30.19 -2.38
CA SER A 349 -31.54 31.33 -1.98
C SER A 349 -31.29 32.32 -3.12
N LEU A 350 -31.09 31.83 -4.34
CA LEU A 350 -30.90 32.64 -5.55
C LEU A 350 -32.22 33.27 -6.00
N VAL A 351 -33.32 32.50 -5.95
CA VAL A 351 -34.64 33.01 -6.37
C VAL A 351 -35.11 34.11 -5.42
N TRP A 352 -35.06 33.89 -4.10
CA TRP A 352 -35.51 34.87 -3.11
C TRP A 352 -34.64 36.13 -3.04
N GLN A 353 -33.37 36.06 -3.45
CA GLN A 353 -32.50 37.23 -3.51
C GLN A 353 -33.08 38.32 -4.42
N ASN A 354 -33.72 37.94 -5.53
CA ASN A 354 -34.36 38.86 -6.47
C ASN A 354 -35.59 39.59 -5.89
N TYR A 355 -36.10 39.17 -4.73
CA TYR A 355 -37.24 39.78 -4.04
C TYR A 355 -36.79 40.69 -2.88
N THR A 356 -35.48 40.87 -2.69
CA THR A 356 -34.92 41.69 -1.61
C THR A 356 -34.95 43.17 -1.98
N CYS A 357 -35.53 43.99 -1.11
CA CYS A 357 -35.53 45.44 -1.26
C CYS A 357 -34.28 46.07 -0.63
N ASN A 358 -33.90 47.26 -1.09
CA ASN A 358 -32.95 48.10 -0.36
C ASN A 358 -33.68 48.79 0.80
N VAL A 359 -33.04 48.90 1.96
CA VAL A 359 -33.65 49.46 3.17
C VAL A 359 -33.13 50.86 3.48
N SER A 360 -34.04 51.73 3.89
CA SER A 360 -33.74 53.06 4.41
C SER A 360 -33.25 52.99 5.87
N ALA A 361 -32.69 54.10 6.39
CA ALA A 361 -32.21 54.18 7.76
C ALA A 361 -33.30 53.91 8.83
N SER A 362 -34.58 54.04 8.47
CA SER A 362 -35.74 53.76 9.31
C SER A 362 -36.25 52.31 9.20
N GLY A 363 -35.60 51.45 8.40
CA GLY A 363 -35.96 50.03 8.26
C GLY A 363 -37.03 49.72 7.19
N PHE A 364 -37.54 50.74 6.48
CA PHE A 364 -38.51 50.56 5.40
C PHE A 364 -37.83 50.28 4.06
N CYS A 365 -38.47 49.48 3.21
CA CYS A 365 -38.05 49.27 1.82
C CYS A 365 -38.13 50.57 1.01
N SER A 366 -37.00 50.97 0.42
CA SER A 366 -36.87 52.11 -0.49
C SER A 366 -36.95 51.73 -1.97
N SER A 367 -36.75 50.44 -2.30
CA SER A 367 -36.93 49.88 -3.65
C SER A 367 -38.08 48.87 -3.67
N VAL A 368 -38.50 48.46 -4.87
CA VAL A 368 -39.43 47.35 -5.05
C VAL A 368 -38.78 46.08 -4.47
N GLY A 369 -39.51 45.37 -3.60
CA GLY A 369 -39.12 44.12 -2.96
C GLY A 369 -40.03 43.78 -1.77
N ARG A 370 -40.08 42.50 -1.41
CA ARG A 370 -40.89 41.97 -0.31
C ARG A 370 -40.07 41.45 0.87
N LEU A 371 -38.75 41.29 0.71
CA LEU A 371 -37.83 40.93 1.80
C LEU A 371 -36.92 42.09 2.14
N THR A 372 -36.73 42.37 3.43
CA THR A 372 -35.57 43.15 3.87
C THR A 372 -34.32 42.27 3.90
N PRO A 373 -33.10 42.84 3.85
CA PRO A 373 -31.88 42.05 3.93
C PRO A 373 -31.80 41.14 5.17
N GLN A 374 -32.36 41.58 6.31
CA GLN A 374 -32.41 40.76 7.52
C GLN A 374 -33.34 39.54 7.33
N MET A 375 -34.55 39.75 6.81
CA MET A 375 -35.50 38.67 6.56
C MET A 375 -34.95 37.65 5.55
N TYR A 376 -34.25 38.13 4.52
CA TYR A 376 -33.58 37.26 3.55
C TYR A 376 -32.57 36.33 4.23
N TRP A 377 -31.70 36.86 5.09
CA TRP A 377 -30.70 36.03 5.80
C TRP A 377 -31.36 35.04 6.77
N GLU A 378 -32.44 35.43 7.44
CA GLU A 378 -33.22 34.52 8.30
C GLU A 378 -33.82 33.34 7.51
N LEU A 379 -34.38 33.62 6.34
CA LEU A 379 -34.93 32.60 5.44
C LEU A 379 -33.84 31.68 4.87
N VAL A 380 -32.71 32.23 4.42
CA VAL A 380 -31.57 31.46 3.88
C VAL A 380 -30.93 30.58 4.94
N ALA A 381 -30.91 31.02 6.19
CA ALA A 381 -30.42 30.17 7.26
C ALA A 381 -31.30 28.96 7.52
N ALA A 382 -32.62 29.13 7.58
CA ALA A 382 -33.57 28.03 7.70
C ALA A 382 -33.42 27.04 6.53
N LEU A 383 -33.22 27.55 5.31
CA LEU A 383 -32.90 26.73 4.14
C LEU A 383 -31.62 25.92 4.32
N ASN A 384 -30.54 26.55 4.77
CA ASN A 384 -29.25 25.87 4.94
C ASN A 384 -29.33 24.73 5.97
N ILE A 385 -30.14 24.90 7.03
CA ILE A 385 -30.38 23.84 8.03
C ILE A 385 -31.13 22.67 7.38
N SER A 386 -32.24 22.96 6.69
CA SER A 386 -33.03 21.91 6.02
C SER A 386 -32.21 21.16 4.98
N TYR A 387 -31.43 21.89 4.17
CA TYR A 387 -30.52 21.30 3.19
C TYR A 387 -29.46 20.41 3.85
N ALA A 388 -28.85 20.85 4.95
CA ALA A 388 -27.86 20.07 5.66
C ALA A 388 -28.47 18.79 6.27
N LEU A 389 -29.66 18.89 6.86
CA LEU A 389 -30.39 17.74 7.38
C LEU A 389 -30.78 16.77 6.26
N GLU A 390 -31.26 17.26 5.11
CA GLU A 390 -31.62 16.41 3.98
C GLU A 390 -30.39 15.70 3.40
N HIS A 391 -29.29 16.43 3.19
CA HIS A 391 -28.12 15.93 2.47
C HIS A 391 -27.22 15.05 3.32
N TYR A 392 -26.97 15.40 4.59
CA TYR A 392 -25.98 14.70 5.43
C TYR A 392 -26.57 13.61 6.33
N THR A 393 -27.88 13.65 6.63
CA THR A 393 -28.52 12.62 7.47
C THR A 393 -28.33 11.20 6.94
N PRO A 394 -28.47 10.90 5.63
CA PRO A 394 -28.25 9.55 5.12
C PRO A 394 -26.87 8.98 5.46
N LEU A 395 -25.80 9.78 5.32
CA LEU A 395 -24.45 9.33 5.65
C LEU A 395 -24.26 9.15 7.16
N LEU A 396 -24.75 10.09 7.97
CA LEU A 396 -24.65 9.99 9.44
C LEU A 396 -25.38 8.73 9.96
N LEU A 397 -26.53 8.41 9.38
CA LEU A 397 -27.26 7.17 9.68
C LEU A 397 -26.51 5.93 9.19
N SER A 398 -25.88 5.99 8.02
CA SER A 398 -25.03 4.92 7.47
C SER A 398 -23.78 4.65 8.32
N LEU A 399 -23.23 5.70 8.96
CA LEU A 399 -22.18 5.56 9.96
C LEU A 399 -22.73 4.93 11.25
N GLN A 400 -23.91 5.35 11.69
CA GLN A 400 -24.55 4.89 12.92
C GLN A 400 -24.95 3.41 12.87
N ASN A 401 -25.52 2.94 11.75
CA ASN A 401 -25.91 1.54 11.55
C ASN A 401 -24.78 0.66 11.00
N CYS A 402 -23.58 1.24 10.84
CA CYS A 402 -22.38 0.64 10.28
C CYS A 402 -22.49 0.18 8.82
N ASP A 403 -23.51 0.58 8.05
CA ASP A 403 -23.59 0.22 6.64
C ASP A 403 -22.42 0.81 5.85
N PHE A 404 -21.99 2.03 6.16
CA PHE A 404 -20.81 2.64 5.54
C PHE A 404 -19.54 1.80 5.76
N VAL A 405 -19.34 1.33 7.00
CA VAL A 405 -18.19 0.50 7.37
C VAL A 405 -18.31 -0.89 6.73
N ARG A 406 -19.53 -1.45 6.67
CA ARG A 406 -19.83 -2.72 6.00
C ARG A 406 -19.54 -2.66 4.51
N ASP A 407 -19.99 -1.62 3.83
CA ASP A 407 -19.72 -1.44 2.41
C ASP A 407 -18.21 -1.26 2.16
N THR A 408 -17.53 -0.48 3.01
CA THR A 408 -16.06 -0.32 2.94
C THR A 408 -15.32 -1.66 3.12
N PHE A 409 -15.69 -2.46 4.13
CA PHE A 409 -15.06 -3.77 4.33
C PHE A 409 -15.44 -4.78 3.25
N ARG A 410 -16.65 -4.71 2.69
CA ARG A 410 -17.05 -5.53 1.55
C ARG A 410 -16.18 -5.21 0.33
N GLU A 411 -15.97 -3.94 0.02
CA GLU A 411 -15.07 -3.52 -1.07
C GLU A 411 -13.63 -4.00 -0.85
N ILE A 412 -13.10 -3.85 0.38
CA ILE A 412 -11.75 -4.33 0.74
C ILE A 412 -11.63 -5.85 0.55
N THR A 413 -12.60 -6.60 1.05
CA THR A 413 -12.59 -8.08 1.01
C THR A 413 -12.77 -8.64 -0.40
N LEU A 414 -13.55 -7.98 -1.25
CA LEU A 414 -13.79 -8.43 -2.63
C LEU A 414 -12.68 -8.01 -3.60
N PHE A 415 -12.22 -6.76 -3.53
CA PHE A 415 -11.34 -6.19 -4.56
C PHE A 415 -9.87 -6.10 -4.15
N TYR A 416 -9.57 -5.97 -2.85
CA TYR A 416 -8.20 -5.72 -2.40
C TYR A 416 -7.56 -6.94 -1.72
N CYS A 417 -8.32 -7.72 -0.96
CA CYS A 417 -7.81 -8.92 -0.29
C CYS A 417 -7.29 -10.01 -1.25
N PRO A 418 -7.99 -10.37 -2.35
CA PRO A 418 -7.51 -11.41 -3.27
C PRO A 418 -6.17 -11.07 -3.95
N PRO A 419 -5.96 -9.89 -4.57
CA PRO A 419 -4.69 -9.57 -5.20
C PRO A 419 -3.57 -9.46 -4.16
N LEU A 420 -3.85 -8.89 -2.98
CA LEU A 420 -2.85 -8.79 -1.91
C LEU A 420 -2.35 -10.16 -1.44
N LYS A 421 -3.27 -11.12 -1.26
CA LYS A 421 -2.96 -12.52 -0.92
C LYS A 421 -2.16 -13.21 -2.03
N HIS A 422 -2.57 -13.04 -3.28
CA HIS A 422 -1.91 -13.64 -4.43
C HIS A 422 -0.46 -13.13 -4.60
N SER A 423 -0.25 -11.82 -4.54
CA SER A 423 1.08 -11.22 -4.65
C SER A 423 2.01 -11.68 -3.52
N LEU A 424 1.48 -11.82 -2.30
CA LEU A 424 2.27 -12.35 -1.18
C LEU A 424 2.64 -13.83 -1.32
N GLN A 425 1.76 -14.64 -1.91
CA GLN A 425 2.08 -16.03 -2.25
C GLN A 425 3.22 -16.12 -3.26
N ILE A 426 3.24 -15.24 -4.27
CA ILE A 426 4.33 -15.15 -5.25
C ILE A 426 5.65 -14.77 -4.55
N VAL A 427 5.63 -13.76 -3.68
CA VAL A 427 6.81 -13.34 -2.89
C VAL A 427 7.35 -14.50 -2.05
N ASN A 428 6.47 -15.20 -1.33
CA ASN A 428 6.83 -16.35 -0.51
C ASN A 428 7.41 -17.50 -1.35
N ALA A 429 6.83 -17.80 -2.51
CA ALA A 429 7.34 -18.82 -3.42
C ALA A 429 8.73 -18.44 -3.97
N GLY A 430 8.93 -17.17 -4.34
CA GLY A 430 10.22 -16.64 -4.80
C GLY A 430 11.30 -16.76 -3.72
N LEU A 431 11.02 -16.31 -2.49
CA LEU A 431 11.94 -16.40 -1.36
C LEU A 431 12.29 -17.86 -1.01
N ALA A 432 11.33 -18.78 -1.07
CA ALA A 432 11.57 -20.19 -0.84
C ALA A 432 12.48 -20.82 -1.91
N LEU A 433 12.22 -20.53 -3.19
CA LEU A 433 13.03 -21.02 -4.32
C LEU A 433 14.47 -20.50 -4.25
N ILE A 434 14.64 -19.22 -3.94
CA ILE A 434 15.96 -18.59 -3.73
C ILE A 434 16.71 -19.31 -2.61
N SER A 435 16.07 -19.44 -1.44
CA SER A 435 16.71 -20.00 -0.26
C SER A 435 17.18 -21.44 -0.52
N VAL A 436 16.31 -22.29 -1.04
CA VAL A 436 16.63 -23.70 -1.35
C VAL A 436 17.71 -23.79 -2.45
N GLY A 437 17.61 -22.98 -3.51
CA GLY A 437 18.57 -22.99 -4.61
C GLY A 437 19.97 -22.56 -4.19
N VAL A 438 20.10 -21.50 -3.39
CA VAL A 438 21.39 -21.02 -2.88
C VAL A 438 21.97 -21.98 -1.85
N MET A 439 21.15 -22.52 -0.95
CA MET A 439 21.56 -23.48 0.06
C MET A 439 22.18 -24.74 -0.57
N LEU A 440 21.50 -25.33 -1.56
CA LEU A 440 21.99 -26.51 -2.29
C LEU A 440 23.24 -26.19 -3.12
N SER A 441 23.29 -24.99 -3.72
CA SER A 441 24.45 -24.52 -4.48
C SER A 441 25.69 -24.35 -3.59
N LEU A 442 25.56 -23.81 -2.38
CA LEU A 442 26.64 -23.68 -1.40
C LEU A 442 27.14 -25.04 -0.91
N ALA A 443 26.21 -25.98 -0.64
CA ALA A 443 26.57 -27.34 -0.22
C ALA A 443 27.37 -28.07 -1.31
N LEU A 444 26.94 -27.98 -2.58
CA LEU A 444 27.70 -28.54 -3.72
C LEU A 444 29.05 -27.85 -3.90
N TRP A 445 29.14 -26.53 -3.70
CA TRP A 445 30.39 -25.78 -3.77
C TRP A 445 31.40 -26.23 -2.72
N ILE A 446 30.97 -26.48 -1.48
CA ILE A 446 31.85 -26.99 -0.42
C ILE A 446 32.35 -28.40 -0.78
N LEU A 447 31.47 -29.28 -1.25
CA LEU A 447 31.84 -30.63 -1.69
C LEU A 447 32.84 -30.59 -2.86
N TYR A 448 32.68 -29.64 -3.78
CA TYR A 448 33.60 -29.44 -4.90
C TYR A 448 34.95 -28.85 -4.45
N ALA A 449 34.94 -27.80 -3.62
CA ALA A 449 36.15 -27.12 -3.14
C ALA A 449 37.03 -28.02 -2.25
N ASN A 450 36.42 -28.95 -1.51
CA ASN A 450 37.13 -29.86 -0.61
C ASN A 450 37.73 -31.10 -1.31
N ARG A 451 37.61 -31.21 -2.65
CA ARG A 451 38.18 -32.32 -3.42
C ARG A 451 39.72 -32.19 -3.57
N PRO A 452 40.51 -33.22 -3.22
CA PRO A 452 41.99 -33.16 -3.21
C PRO A 452 42.63 -33.00 -4.61
N GLN A 453 41.88 -33.19 -5.69
CA GLN A 453 42.41 -33.19 -7.06
C GLN A 453 42.78 -31.80 -7.61
N ARG A 454 42.41 -30.70 -6.94
CA ARG A 454 42.85 -29.34 -7.32
C ARG A 454 44.37 -29.18 -7.19
N GLU A 455 44.98 -29.81 -6.18
CA GLU A 455 46.44 -29.82 -6.01
C GLU A 455 47.13 -30.66 -7.09
N GLU A 456 46.55 -31.80 -7.47
CA GLU A 456 47.10 -32.66 -8.51
C GLU A 456 46.92 -32.09 -9.93
N ALA A 457 45.78 -31.47 -10.25
CA ALA A 457 45.51 -30.88 -11.56
C ALA A 457 46.37 -29.63 -11.80
N LEU A 458 46.53 -28.76 -10.78
CA LEU A 458 47.45 -27.62 -10.83
C LEU A 458 48.92 -28.08 -10.85
N ALA A 459 49.29 -29.14 -10.12
CA ALA A 459 50.64 -29.73 -10.19
C ALA A 459 50.91 -30.39 -11.56
N LYS A 460 49.91 -31.00 -12.20
CA LYS A 460 50.01 -31.57 -13.57
C LYS A 460 50.14 -30.48 -14.62
N ILE A 461 49.44 -29.36 -14.46
CA ILE A 461 49.55 -28.19 -15.34
C ILE A 461 50.91 -27.50 -15.15
N SER A 462 51.33 -27.28 -13.89
CA SER A 462 52.66 -26.76 -13.53
C SER A 462 53.80 -27.63 -14.08
N SER A 463 53.70 -28.96 -13.95
CA SER A 463 54.70 -29.89 -14.50
C SER A 463 54.68 -29.99 -16.03
N ARG A 464 53.52 -29.84 -16.69
CA ARG A 464 53.44 -29.70 -18.16
C ARG A 464 54.09 -28.41 -18.65
N ILE A 465 53.85 -27.29 -17.96
CA ILE A 465 54.49 -26.00 -18.28
C ILE A 465 56.01 -26.08 -18.05
N ARG A 466 56.45 -26.65 -16.92
CA ARG A 466 57.88 -26.87 -16.63
C ARG A 466 58.56 -27.82 -17.63
N ARG A 467 57.89 -28.88 -18.11
CA ARG A 467 58.41 -29.74 -19.20
C ARG A 467 58.41 -29.04 -20.56
N SER A 468 57.44 -28.17 -20.83
CA SER A 468 57.40 -27.37 -22.06
C SER A 468 58.53 -26.35 -22.12
N CYS A 469 59.00 -25.83 -20.98
CA CYS A 469 60.18 -24.96 -20.92
C CYS A 469 61.52 -25.70 -20.97
N ASN A 470 61.58 -26.97 -20.51
CA ASN A 470 62.81 -27.78 -20.52
C ASN A 470 62.96 -28.69 -21.75
N GLY A 471 61.93 -28.82 -22.60
CA GLY A 471 61.89 -29.76 -23.71
C GLY A 471 62.01 -29.09 -25.08
N LYS A 472 63.24 -28.69 -25.44
CA LYS A 472 63.84 -28.60 -26.81
C LYS A 472 64.74 -27.37 -27.01
N THR A 473 65.87 -27.38 -26.32
CA THR A 473 67.17 -27.06 -26.93
C THR A 473 67.59 -28.22 -27.84
N SER A 474 67.26 -28.15 -29.13
CA SER A 474 68.06 -28.75 -30.21
C SER A 474 67.49 -28.34 -31.57
N PHE A 475 68.02 -27.27 -32.14
CA PHE A 475 68.10 -27.10 -33.60
C PHE A 475 69.34 -26.25 -33.94
N LYS A 476 70.49 -26.90 -33.83
CA LYS A 476 71.77 -26.40 -34.33
C LYS A 476 71.92 -26.93 -35.76
N HIS A 477 71.30 -26.28 -36.73
CA HIS A 477 71.69 -26.21 -38.15
C HIS A 477 70.56 -25.54 -38.95
N TYR A 478 70.76 -24.28 -39.32
CA TYR A 478 70.38 -23.65 -40.61
C TYR A 478 70.16 -22.14 -40.41
N LYS A 479 71.24 -21.40 -40.12
CA LYS A 479 71.28 -19.96 -40.41
C LYS A 479 72.71 -19.43 -40.55
N THR A 480 73.47 -20.09 -41.41
CA THR A 480 74.75 -19.57 -41.92
C THR A 480 74.91 -19.88 -43.41
N ALA A 481 73.84 -19.71 -44.18
CA ALA A 481 73.87 -19.81 -45.65
C ALA A 481 72.77 -18.98 -46.33
N LEU A 482 72.43 -17.80 -45.77
CA LEU A 482 71.54 -16.85 -46.43
C LEU A 482 71.89 -15.39 -46.08
N SER A 483 73.19 -15.08 -46.12
CA SER A 483 73.70 -13.69 -46.12
C SER A 483 74.91 -13.53 -47.07
N ALA A 484 75.14 -14.48 -47.98
CA ALA A 484 76.27 -14.47 -48.91
C ALA A 484 75.88 -14.98 -50.31
N ARG A 485 74.73 -14.53 -50.84
CA ARG A 485 74.37 -14.76 -52.24
C ARG A 485 73.56 -13.62 -52.88
N PHE A 486 73.83 -12.39 -52.44
CA PHE A 486 73.50 -11.17 -53.18
C PHE A 486 74.76 -10.34 -53.49
N GLN A 487 75.86 -11.04 -53.81
CA GLN A 487 76.96 -10.55 -54.62
C GLN A 487 77.38 -11.73 -55.51
N THR A 488 77.55 -11.48 -56.82
CA THR A 488 77.94 -12.38 -57.93
C THR A 488 76.83 -13.14 -58.68
N LEU A 489 76.14 -12.40 -59.55
CA LEU A 489 75.82 -12.70 -60.96
C LEU A 489 75.04 -11.46 -61.45
N GLY A 490 75.64 -10.31 -61.80
CA GLY A 490 76.98 -10.04 -62.31
C GLY A 490 76.92 -10.01 -63.83
N ALA A 491 76.46 -8.89 -64.40
CA ALA A 491 76.18 -8.74 -65.84
C ALA A 491 75.07 -9.65 -66.40
#